data_AF-A0A0G1W5P1-F1
#
_entry.id   AF-A0A0G1W5P1-F1
#
_cell.length_a   1.000
_cell.length_b   1.000
_cell.length_c   1.000
_cell.angle_alpha   90.00
_cell.angle_beta   90.00
_cell.angle_gamma   90.00
#
_symmetry.space_group_name_H-M   'P 1'
#
loop_
_entity.id
_entity.type
_entity.pdbx_description
1 polymer ?
#
loop_
_entity_poly.entity_id
_entity_poly.type
_entity_poly.pdbx_seq_one_letter_code
_entity_poly.pdbx_strand_id
1 'polypeptide(L)'
;MRTLNPSILVRIQARQSKAEVSSDQDGSRNARWFRDLPSYGIPAERRIQNEKPPQKAVFRWTESYIFEIFNVMEQLSKAELKELNVRLRQIRVTIKELDEFLATRPHIYRSLRGHCFEVWFDRVISEADYNITKIGGDTVHDRKLNGKTLQLKTFYIRGSPEKGRIVQFRMHKTHGSERYPDALYLPREFADFFVGLHPNGHVIICPRNNMPKRGEVNPKLKYPEYIADSTPFPWDTEWLDRYDLLGVRFKSGVPTVSNRHKGKLFPKLEKVIGFSDYEIVKSLISPENFRMWQQLIVGSIREYHFEKFASKLKIKLLHPKVLNSARTSNKVDYVLKDMKRIQVKGVTKSLCRDDKIGCETFGSHSHIPTRLYKKSDFDILTIVIDPGTIPAATAKKRGIPADDYNFIFFKMQDLPSHPRSKEWGEKYIMPRFFFDARKARFNDPSVLLKSFK
;
A
#
# COMPACT_ATOMS: atom_id res chain seq x y z
N MET A 1 24.19 37.64 10.37
CA MET A 1 24.06 36.51 11.31
C MET A 1 23.07 36.90 12.40
N ARG A 2 21.86 36.34 12.39
CA ARG A 2 20.87 36.48 13.48
C ARG A 2 20.50 35.07 13.91
N THR A 3 20.84 34.73 15.14
CA THR A 3 20.55 33.42 15.76
C THR A 3 19.07 33.33 16.14
N LEU A 4 18.46 32.18 15.86
CA LEU A 4 17.07 31.87 16.24
C LEU A 4 16.97 31.56 17.74
N ASN A 5 15.89 32.03 18.37
CA ASN A 5 15.65 31.98 19.81
C ASN A 5 15.14 30.58 20.26
N PRO A 6 15.85 29.88 21.18
CA PRO A 6 15.50 28.51 21.64
C PRO A 6 14.20 28.38 22.46
N SER A 7 13.56 29.48 22.86
CA SER A 7 12.46 29.47 23.84
C SER A 7 11.10 29.01 23.30
N ILE A 8 10.93 28.88 21.98
CA ILE A 8 9.64 28.51 21.37
C ILE A 8 9.42 26.99 21.33
N LEU A 9 10.49 26.18 21.29
CA LEU A 9 10.38 24.72 21.19
C LEU A 9 9.97 24.03 22.52
N VAL A 10 10.26 24.64 23.67
CA VAL A 10 10.03 24.03 24.98
C VAL A 10 8.56 24.12 25.43
N ARG A 11 7.78 25.11 24.95
CA ARG A 11 6.39 25.32 25.39
C ARG A 11 5.36 24.39 24.72
N ILE A 12 5.70 23.73 23.62
CA ILE A 12 4.75 22.87 22.88
C ILE A 12 4.68 21.45 23.48
N GLN A 13 5.75 20.96 24.13
CA GLN A 13 5.75 19.63 24.75
C GLN A 13 5.12 19.58 26.15
N ALA A 14 5.03 20.71 26.87
CA ALA A 14 4.47 20.75 28.22
C ALA A 14 2.92 20.65 28.29
N ARG A 15 2.21 20.77 27.16
CA ARG A 15 0.74 20.65 27.10
C ARG A 15 0.23 19.25 26.76
N GLN A 16 1.11 18.28 26.47
CA GLN A 16 0.71 16.91 26.12
C GLN A 16 0.91 15.89 27.26
N SER A 17 1.49 16.30 28.40
CA SER A 17 1.82 15.40 29.52
C SER A 17 0.93 15.54 30.76
N LYS A 18 -0.29 16.07 30.62
CA LYS A 18 -1.31 16.09 31.69
C LYS A 18 -2.65 15.57 31.18
N ALA A 19 -2.78 14.26 31.05
CA ALA A 19 -4.07 13.57 30.98
C ALA A 19 -3.88 12.07 31.23
N GLU A 20 -3.76 11.70 32.50
CA GLU A 20 -3.97 10.39 33.14
C GLU A 20 -3.72 10.68 34.63
N VAL A 21 -4.57 10.43 35.64
CA VAL A 21 -5.49 9.34 35.95
C VAL A 21 -6.50 9.88 36.99
N SER A 22 -7.77 9.49 36.95
CA SER A 22 -8.52 9.21 38.20
C SER A 22 -9.58 8.15 37.93
N SER A 23 -9.57 7.14 38.80
CA SER A 23 -10.41 5.97 38.79
C SER A 23 -11.69 6.19 39.60
N ASP A 24 -12.60 5.25 39.38
CA ASP A 24 -13.57 4.68 40.32
C ASP A 24 -15.00 5.24 40.44
N GLN A 25 -15.88 4.24 40.38
CA GLN A 25 -17.12 4.03 41.11
C GLN A 25 -18.47 4.45 40.51
N ASP A 26 -19.22 3.38 40.20
CA ASP A 26 -20.55 3.08 40.74
C ASP A 26 -21.76 3.28 39.81
N GLY A 27 -22.78 2.43 40.05
CA GLY A 27 -24.15 2.85 39.84
C GLY A 27 -24.96 2.11 38.77
N SER A 28 -25.42 0.93 39.13
CA SER A 28 -26.63 0.26 38.63
C SER A 28 -27.82 1.19 38.26
N ARG A 29 -28.63 0.81 37.24
CA ARG A 29 -30.11 0.59 37.28
C ARG A 29 -30.88 0.98 36.00
N ASN A 30 -31.98 0.22 35.81
CA ASN A 30 -33.23 0.46 35.05
C ASN A 30 -33.24 0.15 33.54
N ALA A 31 -33.84 -0.97 33.10
CA ALA A 31 -35.29 -1.29 32.93
C ALA A 31 -35.86 -0.68 31.63
N ARG A 32 -36.11 -1.45 30.54
CA ARG A 32 -37.21 -2.41 30.27
C ARG A 32 -38.57 -1.73 30.07
N TRP A 33 -39.00 -1.53 28.81
CA TRP A 33 -40.38 -1.55 28.25
C TRP A 33 -40.27 -1.80 26.72
N PHE A 34 -40.60 -3.00 26.19
CA PHE A 34 -41.87 -3.44 25.55
C PHE A 34 -42.31 -2.59 24.33
N ARG A 35 -42.18 -3.15 23.12
CA ARG A 35 -43.22 -3.80 22.26
C ARG A 35 -44.05 -2.78 21.49
N ASP A 36 -43.96 -2.83 20.15
CA ASP A 36 -45.10 -3.16 19.28
C ASP A 36 -44.61 -3.43 17.84
N LEU A 37 -45.01 -4.58 17.31
CA LEU A 37 -44.90 -4.99 15.90
C LEU A 37 -46.15 -4.50 15.14
N PRO A 38 -46.11 -4.50 13.80
CA PRO A 38 -46.87 -5.57 13.16
C PRO A 38 -46.13 -6.32 12.05
N SER A 39 -46.42 -7.62 12.07
CA SER A 39 -46.22 -8.66 11.08
C SER A 39 -46.76 -8.31 9.69
N TYR A 40 -46.02 -8.68 8.64
CA TYR A 40 -46.60 -8.99 7.33
C TYR A 40 -46.16 -10.38 6.87
N GLY A 41 -47.17 -11.17 6.51
CA GLY A 41 -47.09 -12.59 6.26
C GLY A 41 -46.56 -13.00 4.89
N ILE A 42 -46.22 -14.27 4.84
CA ILE A 42 -45.81 -15.06 3.68
C ILE A 42 -47.06 -15.67 3.06
N PRO A 43 -47.17 -15.75 1.72
CA PRO A 43 -47.83 -16.86 1.07
C PRO A 43 -46.81 -17.78 0.38
N ALA A 44 -47.03 -19.07 0.57
CA ALA A 44 -46.26 -20.17 0.01
C ALA A 44 -46.61 -20.46 -1.47
N GLU A 45 -45.75 -21.28 -2.07
CA GLU A 45 -45.95 -22.08 -3.29
C GLU A 45 -45.98 -21.37 -4.64
N ARG A 46 -44.83 -21.44 -5.36
CA ARG A 46 -44.84 -21.71 -6.80
C ARG A 46 -43.79 -22.73 -7.20
N ARG A 47 -44.27 -23.67 -8.01
CA ARG A 47 -43.62 -24.83 -8.60
C ARG A 47 -42.34 -24.49 -9.37
N ILE A 48 -41.41 -25.42 -9.27
CA ILE A 48 -40.22 -25.61 -10.09
C ILE A 48 -40.60 -25.61 -11.57
N GLN A 49 -40.05 -24.67 -12.34
CA GLN A 49 -39.85 -24.83 -13.77
C GLN A 49 -38.35 -24.73 -14.06
N ASN A 50 -37.88 -25.70 -14.85
CA ASN A 50 -36.51 -25.86 -15.31
C ASN A 50 -36.01 -24.63 -16.07
N GLU A 51 -35.40 -23.67 -15.38
CA GLU A 51 -34.59 -22.64 -16.03
C GLU A 51 -33.22 -23.23 -16.38
N LYS A 52 -32.91 -23.21 -17.68
CA LYS A 52 -31.60 -23.57 -18.22
C LYS A 52 -30.51 -22.79 -17.47
N PRO A 53 -29.34 -23.39 -17.19
CA PRO A 53 -28.24 -22.69 -16.54
C PRO A 53 -27.93 -21.40 -17.31
N PRO A 54 -27.67 -20.27 -16.63
CA PRO A 54 -27.42 -19.01 -17.29
C PRO A 54 -26.27 -19.19 -18.27
N GLN A 55 -26.54 -18.90 -19.54
CA GLN A 55 -25.51 -18.88 -20.57
C GLN A 55 -24.36 -18.03 -20.06
N LYS A 56 -23.15 -18.60 -20.11
CA LYS A 56 -21.89 -17.97 -19.72
C LYS A 56 -21.90 -16.51 -20.19
N ALA A 57 -21.85 -15.57 -19.24
CA ALA A 57 -21.47 -14.20 -19.53
C ALA A 57 -20.01 -14.22 -19.99
N VAL A 58 -19.81 -14.47 -21.28
CA VAL A 58 -18.55 -14.23 -21.95
C VAL A 58 -18.37 -12.72 -21.91
N PHE A 59 -17.46 -12.25 -21.06
CA PHE A 59 -17.00 -10.86 -21.04
C PHE A 59 -16.41 -10.52 -22.42
N ARG A 60 -17.25 -10.12 -23.37
CA ARG A 60 -16.82 -9.53 -24.64
C ARG A 60 -16.44 -8.08 -24.35
N TRP A 61 -15.15 -7.85 -24.12
CA TRP A 61 -14.57 -6.51 -24.17
C TRP A 61 -14.55 -6.08 -25.65
N THR A 62 -15.60 -5.39 -26.09
CA THR A 62 -15.68 -4.82 -27.44
C THR A 62 -14.76 -3.61 -27.56
N GLU A 63 -14.21 -3.37 -28.75
CA GLU A 63 -13.38 -2.21 -29.11
C GLU A 63 -14.01 -0.85 -28.74
N SER A 64 -15.32 -0.80 -28.51
CA SER A 64 -16.04 0.35 -27.95
C SER A 64 -15.46 0.91 -26.65
N TYR A 65 -14.88 0.09 -25.75
CA TYR A 65 -14.30 0.58 -24.49
C TYR A 65 -12.98 1.34 -24.72
N ILE A 66 -12.31 1.06 -25.84
CA ILE A 66 -11.11 1.78 -26.26
C ILE A 66 -11.48 3.19 -26.75
N PHE A 67 -12.66 3.35 -27.37
CA PHE A 67 -13.11 4.61 -27.97
C PHE A 67 -13.54 5.68 -26.95
N GLU A 68 -14.12 5.30 -25.80
CA GLU A 68 -14.48 6.26 -24.73
C GLU A 68 -13.27 6.89 -24.03
N ILE A 69 -12.11 6.19 -24.03
CA ILE A 69 -10.85 6.71 -23.46
C ILE A 69 -10.16 7.68 -24.44
N PHE A 70 -10.47 7.61 -25.74
CA PHE A 70 -9.71 8.33 -26.78
C PHE A 70 -9.98 9.84 -26.88
N ASN A 71 -11.08 10.34 -26.32
CA ASN A 71 -11.41 11.77 -26.34
C ASN A 71 -10.90 12.56 -25.11
N VAL A 72 -10.04 11.97 -24.29
CA VAL A 72 -9.84 12.47 -22.93
C VAL A 72 -8.46 13.01 -22.57
N MET A 73 -7.36 12.74 -23.27
CA MET A 73 -6.03 13.12 -22.74
C MET A 73 -5.05 13.66 -23.77
N GLU A 74 -4.90 14.98 -23.84
CA GLU A 74 -3.90 15.68 -24.66
C GLU A 74 -2.43 15.36 -24.29
N GLN A 75 -2.18 14.65 -23.18
CA GLN A 75 -0.83 14.43 -22.63
C GLN A 75 -0.38 12.96 -22.56
N LEU A 76 -1.29 11.98 -22.68
CA LEU A 76 -0.92 10.55 -22.67
C LEU A 76 -0.94 9.98 -24.08
N SER A 77 0.10 9.22 -24.44
CA SER A 77 0.16 8.59 -25.75
C SER A 77 -0.75 7.35 -25.84
N LYS A 78 -1.14 6.97 -27.07
CA LYS A 78 -1.91 5.74 -27.31
C LYS A 78 -1.20 4.49 -26.76
N ALA A 79 0.13 4.48 -26.82
CA ALA A 79 0.95 3.36 -26.35
C ALA A 79 0.89 3.23 -24.82
N GLU A 80 0.89 4.35 -24.09
CA GLU A 80 0.82 4.37 -22.62
C GLU A 80 -0.53 3.89 -22.11
N LEU A 81 -1.62 4.32 -22.77
CA LEU A 81 -2.97 3.84 -22.46
C LEU A 81 -3.11 2.35 -22.79
N LYS A 82 -2.50 1.87 -23.88
CA LYS A 82 -2.46 0.45 -24.22
C LYS A 82 -1.73 -0.36 -23.16
N GLU A 83 -0.58 0.13 -22.67
CA GLU A 83 0.20 -0.53 -21.62
C GLU A 83 -0.56 -0.55 -20.27
N LEU A 84 -1.21 0.55 -19.89
CA LEU A 84 -2.11 0.57 -18.73
C LEU A 84 -3.22 -0.47 -18.87
N ASN A 85 -3.84 -0.60 -20.05
CA ASN A 85 -4.86 -1.61 -20.32
C ASN A 85 -4.32 -3.05 -20.27
N VAL A 86 -3.08 -3.29 -20.69
CA VAL A 86 -2.42 -4.60 -20.49
C VAL A 86 -2.31 -4.92 -19.00
N ARG A 87 -1.84 -3.97 -18.21
CA ARG A 87 -1.69 -4.07 -16.76
C ARG A 87 -3.01 -4.31 -16.03
N LEU A 88 -4.06 -3.55 -16.36
CA LEU A 88 -5.42 -3.74 -15.84
C LEU A 88 -5.95 -5.16 -16.12
N ARG A 89 -5.73 -5.66 -17.34
CA ARG A 89 -6.11 -7.03 -17.72
C ARG A 89 -5.35 -8.09 -16.94
N GLN A 90 -4.05 -7.90 -16.71
CA GLN A 90 -3.24 -8.83 -15.92
C GLN A 90 -3.78 -9.03 -14.50
N ILE A 91 -4.23 -7.95 -13.86
CA ILE A 91 -4.77 -8.00 -12.49
C ILE A 91 -6.30 -8.08 -12.44
N ARG A 92 -6.98 -8.25 -13.58
CA ARG A 92 -8.44 -8.43 -13.71
C ARG A 92 -9.28 -7.35 -13.01
N VAL A 93 -8.91 -6.08 -13.21
CA VAL A 93 -9.71 -4.94 -12.70
C VAL A 93 -10.01 -3.94 -13.80
N THR A 94 -11.11 -3.21 -13.62
CA THR A 94 -11.40 -2.01 -14.43
C THR A 94 -10.61 -0.81 -13.93
N ILE A 95 -10.53 0.26 -14.74
CA ILE A 95 -9.90 1.52 -14.32
C ILE A 95 -10.56 2.11 -13.06
N LYS A 96 -11.90 2.07 -13.00
CA LYS A 96 -12.68 2.56 -11.85
C LYS A 96 -12.39 1.77 -10.57
N GLU A 97 -12.22 0.45 -10.70
CA GLU A 97 -11.86 -0.41 -9.58
C GLU A 97 -10.42 -0.17 -9.13
N LEU A 98 -9.50 0.06 -10.07
CA LEU A 98 -8.13 0.43 -9.75
C LEU A 98 -8.07 1.78 -9.01
N ASP A 99 -8.78 2.80 -9.49
CA ASP A 99 -8.87 4.10 -8.84
C ASP A 99 -9.34 3.99 -7.37
N GLU A 100 -10.43 3.27 -7.14
CA GLU A 100 -10.93 2.98 -5.78
C GLU A 100 -9.91 2.22 -4.93
N PHE A 101 -9.32 1.16 -5.50
CA PHE A 101 -8.36 0.31 -4.81
C PHE A 101 -7.12 1.09 -4.36
N LEU A 102 -6.58 1.94 -5.23
CA LEU A 102 -5.41 2.75 -4.95
C LEU A 102 -5.73 3.86 -3.94
N ALA A 103 -6.87 4.54 -4.10
CA ALA A 103 -7.27 5.66 -3.23
C ALA A 103 -7.55 5.25 -1.78
N THR A 104 -8.00 4.02 -1.55
CA THR A 104 -8.44 3.55 -0.21
C THR A 104 -7.33 2.90 0.62
N ARG A 105 -6.13 2.71 0.06
CA ARG A 105 -5.04 1.95 0.69
C ARG A 105 -3.83 2.85 0.98
N PRO A 106 -3.66 3.36 2.22
CA PRO A 106 -2.57 4.28 2.58
C PRO A 106 -1.17 3.77 2.32
N HIS A 107 -0.92 2.47 2.41
CA HIS A 107 0.38 1.91 2.07
C HIS A 107 0.68 1.97 0.57
N ILE A 108 -0.34 1.98 -0.30
CA ILE A 108 -0.18 2.08 -1.75
C ILE A 108 -0.07 3.54 -2.19
N TYR A 109 -1.07 4.37 -1.87
CA TYR A 109 -1.09 5.74 -2.39
C TYR A 109 0.08 6.59 -1.88
N ARG A 110 0.63 6.30 -0.68
CA ARG A 110 1.83 7.00 -0.18
C ARG A 110 3.05 6.74 -1.06
N SER A 111 3.28 5.49 -1.46
CA SER A 111 4.37 5.14 -2.36
C SER A 111 4.12 5.69 -3.77
N LEU A 112 2.89 5.56 -4.28
CA LEU A 112 2.52 6.08 -5.59
C LEU A 112 2.71 7.60 -5.68
N ARG A 113 2.37 8.33 -4.61
CA ARG A 113 2.61 9.78 -4.50
C ARG A 113 4.09 10.15 -4.67
N GLY A 114 4.99 9.38 -4.09
CA GLY A 114 6.44 9.58 -4.24
C GLY A 114 6.88 9.48 -5.70
N HIS A 115 6.47 8.41 -6.37
CA HIS A 115 6.76 8.23 -7.80
C HIS A 115 6.07 9.26 -8.70
N CYS A 116 4.84 9.68 -8.37
CA CYS A 116 4.17 10.76 -9.11
C CYS A 116 4.91 12.08 -8.97
N PHE A 117 5.44 12.38 -7.78
CA PHE A 117 6.27 13.56 -7.56
C PHE A 117 7.54 13.53 -8.40
N GLU A 118 8.20 12.37 -8.46
CA GLU A 118 9.35 12.16 -9.33
C GLU A 118 9.03 12.38 -10.82
N VAL A 119 7.93 11.82 -11.33
CA VAL A 119 7.49 12.01 -12.72
C VAL A 119 7.17 13.48 -13.00
N TRP A 120 6.46 14.13 -12.08
CA TRP A 120 6.15 15.55 -12.18
C TRP A 120 7.42 16.40 -12.22
N PHE A 121 8.37 16.13 -11.31
CA PHE A 121 9.63 16.86 -11.23
C PHE A 121 10.44 16.70 -12.51
N ASP A 122 10.56 15.47 -13.02
CA ASP A 122 11.25 15.21 -14.29
C ASP A 122 10.62 15.98 -15.46
N ARG A 123 9.28 16.03 -15.53
CA ARG A 123 8.57 16.76 -16.56
C ARG A 123 8.85 18.27 -16.48
N VAL A 124 8.67 18.90 -15.32
CA VAL A 124 8.82 20.36 -15.21
C VAL A 124 10.25 20.82 -15.48
N ILE A 125 11.26 20.02 -15.10
CA ILE A 125 12.65 20.31 -15.42
C ILE A 125 12.91 20.19 -16.93
N SER A 126 12.33 19.17 -17.58
CA SER A 126 12.43 18.99 -19.02
C SER A 126 11.73 20.10 -19.81
N GLU A 127 10.56 20.55 -19.35
CA GLU A 127 9.83 21.70 -19.93
C GLU A 127 10.60 23.03 -19.79
N ALA A 128 11.53 23.12 -18.84
CA ALA A 128 12.45 24.23 -18.69
C ALA A 128 13.72 24.11 -19.56
N ASP A 129 13.74 23.15 -20.50
CA ASP A 129 14.86 22.86 -21.41
C ASP A 129 16.13 22.31 -20.70
N TYR A 130 15.97 21.70 -19.52
CA TYR A 130 17.09 21.07 -18.79
C TYR A 130 17.03 19.54 -18.87
N ASN A 131 18.19 18.92 -19.05
CA ASN A 131 18.31 17.46 -19.05
C ASN A 131 18.44 16.94 -17.60
N ILE A 132 17.46 16.14 -17.18
CA ILE A 132 17.46 15.43 -15.91
C ILE A 132 17.54 13.93 -16.15
N THR A 133 18.47 13.26 -15.47
CA THR A 133 18.69 11.83 -15.64
C THR A 133 18.29 11.07 -14.39
N LYS A 134 17.57 9.96 -14.56
CA LYS A 134 17.27 9.01 -13.48
C LYS A 134 18.53 8.25 -13.08
N ILE A 135 18.84 8.22 -11.80
CA ILE A 135 19.89 7.35 -11.26
C ILE A 135 19.16 6.08 -10.77
N GLY A 136 19.16 5.04 -11.59
CA GLY A 136 18.52 3.76 -11.22
C GLY A 136 19.32 2.97 -10.18
N GLY A 137 18.68 1.93 -9.61
CA GLY A 137 19.32 0.95 -8.72
C GLY A 137 19.07 1.20 -7.23
N ASP A 138 19.70 0.39 -6.37
CA ASP A 138 19.62 0.53 -4.90
C ASP A 138 20.52 1.66 -4.36
N THR A 139 20.69 2.74 -5.14
CA THR A 139 21.51 3.89 -4.76
C THR A 139 20.72 4.86 -3.89
N VAL A 140 21.45 5.74 -3.20
CA VAL A 140 20.90 6.80 -2.34
C VAL A 140 20.58 8.09 -3.10
N HIS A 141 20.48 8.00 -4.42
CA HIS A 141 20.23 9.13 -5.30
C HIS A 141 19.12 8.77 -6.28
N ASP A 142 18.15 9.65 -6.45
CA ASP A 142 17.03 9.41 -7.36
C ASP A 142 17.31 10.02 -8.74
N ARG A 143 17.95 11.19 -8.79
CA ARG A 143 18.18 11.97 -10.03
C ARG A 143 19.56 12.61 -10.06
N LYS A 144 20.04 12.91 -11.28
CA LYS A 144 21.16 13.81 -11.54
C LYS A 144 20.71 14.96 -12.45
N LEU A 145 21.11 16.18 -12.11
CA LEU A 145 20.81 17.39 -12.86
C LEU A 145 21.98 18.36 -12.76
N ASN A 146 22.50 18.85 -13.88
CA ASN A 146 23.63 19.78 -13.93
C ASN A 146 24.83 19.33 -13.05
N GLY A 147 25.16 18.03 -13.12
CA GLY A 147 26.23 17.43 -12.31
C GLY A 147 25.88 17.13 -10.85
N LYS A 148 24.75 17.61 -10.35
CA LYS A 148 24.30 17.47 -8.94
C LYS A 148 23.39 16.26 -8.77
N THR A 149 23.59 15.51 -7.70
CA THR A 149 22.73 14.39 -7.30
C THR A 149 21.59 14.88 -6.43
N LEU A 150 20.39 14.34 -6.64
CA LEU A 150 19.15 14.73 -5.94
C LEU A 150 18.51 13.51 -5.27
N GLN A 151 17.97 13.70 -4.08
CA GLN A 151 17.05 12.75 -3.44
C GLN A 151 15.70 13.45 -3.25
N LEU A 152 14.66 12.89 -3.88
CA LEU A 152 13.31 13.38 -3.89
C LEU A 152 12.50 12.70 -2.77
N LYS A 153 11.72 13.47 -2.02
CA LYS A 153 10.80 12.95 -1.00
C LYS A 153 9.49 13.73 -0.99
N THR A 154 8.42 13.05 -0.62
CA THR A 154 7.14 13.70 -0.29
C THR A 154 7.00 13.86 1.21
N PHE A 155 6.31 14.91 1.66
CA PHE A 155 6.13 15.17 3.08
C PHE A 155 5.39 14.06 3.83
N TYR A 156 5.71 13.93 5.11
CA TYR A 156 5.07 13.03 6.05
C TYR A 156 3.81 13.69 6.63
N ILE A 157 2.64 13.28 6.11
CA ILE A 157 1.33 13.88 6.42
C ILE A 157 1.09 14.02 7.94
N ARG A 158 1.36 12.97 8.73
CA ARG A 158 1.11 13.00 10.19
C ARG A 158 2.05 13.95 10.95
N GLY A 159 3.25 14.19 10.43
CA GLY A 159 4.25 15.08 11.04
C GLY A 159 4.21 16.50 10.50
N SER A 160 3.37 16.77 9.49
CA SER A 160 3.30 18.06 8.79
C SER A 160 1.92 18.72 8.93
N PRO A 161 1.37 18.90 10.16
CA PRO A 161 0.12 19.62 10.30
C PRO A 161 0.32 21.08 9.88
N GLU A 162 -0.56 21.61 9.04
CA GLU A 162 -0.57 23.03 8.62
C GLU A 162 -0.51 23.97 9.83
N LYS A 163 -1.25 23.62 10.89
CA LYS A 163 -1.31 24.35 12.16
C LYS A 163 0.01 24.38 12.94
N GLY A 164 1.00 23.57 12.55
CA GLY A 164 2.31 23.48 13.19
C GLY A 164 3.41 24.30 12.52
N ARG A 165 3.15 24.92 11.36
CA ARG A 165 4.15 25.64 10.53
C ARG A 165 5.48 24.88 10.35
N ILE A 166 5.43 23.55 10.34
CA ILE A 166 6.58 22.69 10.10
C ILE A 166 6.16 21.64 9.08
N VAL A 167 7.03 21.40 8.10
CA VAL A 167 6.92 20.29 7.15
C VAL A 167 7.98 19.26 7.50
N GLN A 168 7.56 18.00 7.61
CA GLN A 168 8.45 16.91 8.01
C GLN A 168 8.60 15.89 6.89
N PHE A 169 9.79 15.32 6.76
CA PHE A 169 10.10 14.27 5.78
C PHE A 169 10.71 13.06 6.46
N ARG A 170 10.38 11.87 5.97
CA ARG A 170 10.99 10.63 6.45
C ARG A 170 12.30 10.39 5.71
N MET A 171 13.38 10.22 6.46
CA MET A 171 14.76 10.13 5.95
C MET A 171 15.45 8.81 6.30
N HIS A 172 14.71 7.76 6.66
CA HIS A 172 15.33 6.43 6.73
C HIS A 172 15.61 5.90 5.31
N LYS A 173 16.74 5.19 5.17
CA LYS A 173 17.11 4.44 3.98
C LYS A 173 16.07 3.34 3.75
N THR A 174 15.57 3.23 2.51
CA THR A 174 14.64 2.17 2.10
C THR A 174 15.33 0.85 1.76
N HIS A 175 16.66 0.89 1.58
CA HIS A 175 17.50 -0.27 1.28
C HIS A 175 18.63 -0.36 2.30
N GLY A 176 18.94 -1.58 2.74
CA GLY A 176 19.96 -1.86 3.74
C GLY A 176 19.38 -2.30 5.09
N SER A 177 20.24 -2.31 6.10
CA SER A 177 19.86 -2.68 7.47
C SER A 177 18.85 -1.67 8.02
N GLU A 178 17.71 -2.15 8.51
CA GLU A 178 16.72 -1.33 9.22
C GLU A 178 17.18 -0.92 10.63
N ARG A 179 18.36 -1.39 11.06
CA ARG A 179 18.91 -1.07 12.39
C ARG A 179 19.59 0.28 12.36
N TYR A 180 19.49 0.99 13.47
CA TYR A 180 20.29 2.20 13.66
C TYR A 180 21.72 1.83 14.06
N PRO A 181 22.73 2.56 13.57
CA PRO A 181 22.61 3.77 12.74
C PRO A 181 22.46 3.51 11.23
N ASP A 182 22.64 2.28 10.75
CA ASP A 182 22.71 1.95 9.32
C ASP A 182 21.52 2.43 8.48
N ALA A 183 20.32 2.47 9.07
CA ALA A 183 19.10 2.95 8.41
C ALA A 183 19.05 4.48 8.23
N LEU A 184 20.00 5.22 8.80
CA LEU A 184 20.05 6.69 8.75
C LEU A 184 21.09 7.15 7.72
N TYR A 185 20.92 8.37 7.19
CA TYR A 185 21.91 9.00 6.34
C TYR A 185 22.88 9.86 7.16
N LEU A 186 24.17 9.68 6.91
CA LEU A 186 25.14 10.73 7.18
C LEU A 186 25.07 11.79 6.05
N PRO A 187 25.29 13.08 6.35
CA PRO A 187 25.26 14.12 5.32
C PRO A 187 26.19 13.84 4.13
N ARG A 188 27.38 13.29 4.38
CA ARG A 188 28.37 12.94 3.34
C ARG A 188 27.94 11.76 2.44
N GLU A 189 27.03 10.93 2.92
CA GLU A 189 26.48 9.77 2.18
C GLU A 189 25.18 10.12 1.46
N PHE A 190 24.70 11.35 1.61
CA PHE A 190 23.45 11.80 1.03
C PHE A 190 23.69 12.46 -0.34
N ALA A 191 22.62 12.55 -1.14
CA ALA A 191 22.63 13.33 -2.38
C ALA A 191 23.05 14.79 -2.12
N ASP A 192 23.58 15.48 -3.14
CA ASP A 192 24.01 16.87 -3.02
C ASP A 192 22.87 17.79 -2.55
N PHE A 193 21.65 17.49 -3.00
CA PHE A 193 20.43 18.20 -2.63
C PHE A 193 19.31 17.26 -2.19
N PHE A 194 18.63 17.68 -1.13
CA PHE A 194 17.29 17.22 -0.79
C PHE A 194 16.26 18.01 -1.59
N VAL A 195 15.32 17.29 -2.21
CA VAL A 195 14.21 17.87 -2.98
C VAL A 195 12.88 17.38 -2.37
N GLY A 196 12.20 18.24 -1.62
CA GLY A 196 11.01 17.88 -0.85
C GLY A 196 9.73 18.51 -1.39
N LEU A 197 8.71 17.71 -1.72
CA LEU A 197 7.39 18.25 -2.03
C LEU A 197 6.75 18.86 -0.78
N HIS A 198 6.44 20.15 -0.84
CA HIS A 198 5.75 20.89 0.21
C HIS A 198 4.22 20.67 0.13
N PRO A 199 3.47 20.65 1.26
CA PRO A 199 2.02 20.43 1.25
C PRO A 199 1.19 21.40 0.40
N ASN A 200 1.66 22.63 0.21
CA ASN A 200 1.01 23.64 -0.65
C ASN A 200 1.38 23.53 -2.15
N GLY A 201 2.12 22.48 -2.55
CA GLY A 201 2.51 22.22 -3.94
C GLY A 201 3.85 22.81 -4.37
N HIS A 202 4.51 23.61 -3.52
CA HIS A 202 5.86 24.13 -3.76
C HIS A 202 6.94 23.07 -3.49
N VAL A 203 8.21 23.36 -3.80
CA VAL A 203 9.31 22.40 -3.65
C VAL A 203 10.43 22.96 -2.78
N ILE A 204 10.79 22.27 -1.71
CA ILE A 204 11.97 22.58 -0.90
C ILE A 204 13.21 22.02 -1.60
N ILE A 205 14.20 22.86 -1.87
CA ILE A 205 15.50 22.48 -2.45
C ILE A 205 16.60 22.89 -1.46
N CYS A 206 17.07 21.92 -0.67
CA CYS A 206 18.01 22.16 0.43
C CYS A 206 19.37 21.47 0.14
N PRO A 207 20.50 22.19 0.20
CA PRO A 207 21.82 21.57 0.14
C PRO A 207 22.03 20.58 1.29
N ARG A 208 22.71 19.45 1.04
CA ARG A 208 22.96 18.41 2.05
C ARG A 208 23.59 18.91 3.34
N ASN A 209 24.46 19.92 3.26
CA ASN A 209 25.18 20.47 4.41
C ASN A 209 24.27 21.32 5.32
N ASN A 210 23.09 21.72 4.82
CA ASN A 210 22.09 22.50 5.52
C ASN A 210 20.92 21.64 6.01
N MET A 211 20.98 20.32 5.80
CA MET A 211 19.96 19.39 6.29
C MET A 211 19.99 19.32 7.82
N PRO A 212 18.84 19.46 8.51
CA PRO A 212 18.75 19.33 9.96
C PRO A 212 19.27 17.98 10.44
N LYS A 213 20.14 18.02 11.44
CA LYS A 213 20.70 16.82 12.08
C LYS A 213 19.90 16.41 13.31
N ARG A 214 20.02 15.15 13.71
CA ARG A 214 19.31 14.59 14.87
C ARG A 214 19.62 15.33 16.16
N GLY A 215 20.89 15.65 16.40
CA GLY A 215 21.33 16.37 17.60
C GLY A 215 20.81 17.81 17.67
N GLU A 216 20.61 18.45 16.51
CA GLU A 216 20.07 19.81 16.39
C GLU A 216 18.56 19.82 16.69
N VAL A 217 17.85 18.80 16.20
CA VAL A 217 16.40 18.66 16.44
C VAL A 217 16.10 18.25 17.89
N ASN A 218 16.89 17.32 18.43
CA ASN A 218 16.77 16.89 19.82
C ASN A 218 18.12 16.33 20.34
N PRO A 219 18.80 17.05 21.25
CA PRO A 219 20.11 16.64 21.79
C PRO A 219 20.14 15.27 22.49
N LYS A 220 18.98 14.73 22.89
CA LYS A 220 18.88 13.41 23.55
C LYS A 220 18.85 12.25 22.57
N LEU A 221 18.73 12.50 21.26
CA LEU A 221 18.69 11.45 20.25
C LEU A 221 20.08 10.84 20.06
N LYS A 222 20.15 9.51 20.01
CA LYS A 222 21.36 8.79 19.57
C LYS A 222 21.71 9.16 18.13
N TYR A 223 23.02 9.13 17.84
CA TYR A 223 23.62 9.44 16.53
C TYR A 223 23.34 10.90 16.10
N PRO A 224 23.75 11.89 16.91
CA PRO A 224 23.41 13.30 16.71
C PRO A 224 23.88 13.90 15.38
N GLU A 225 24.94 13.33 14.78
CA GLU A 225 25.58 13.76 13.55
C GLU A 225 24.84 13.35 12.27
N TYR A 226 23.88 12.42 12.36
CA TYR A 226 23.09 11.93 11.23
C TYR A 226 21.95 12.89 10.91
N ILE A 227 21.46 12.85 9.66
CA ILE A 227 20.27 13.58 9.23
C ILE A 227 19.06 13.16 10.09
N ALA A 228 18.23 14.13 10.48
CA ALA A 228 17.04 13.88 11.29
C ALA A 228 16.03 12.96 10.58
N ASP A 229 15.44 12.00 11.29
CA ASP A 229 14.30 11.22 10.79
C ASP A 229 13.19 11.21 11.86
N SER A 230 12.09 11.95 11.69
CA SER A 230 11.77 12.81 10.53
C SER A 230 12.60 14.11 10.50
N THR A 231 13.00 14.58 9.30
CA THR A 231 13.66 15.89 9.11
C THR A 231 12.61 17.00 9.09
N PRO A 232 12.67 18.00 9.99
CA PRO A 232 11.75 19.13 10.01
C PRO A 232 12.28 20.33 9.21
N PHE A 233 11.40 21.01 8.47
CA PHE A 233 11.64 22.32 7.87
C PHE A 233 10.56 23.30 8.35
N PRO A 234 10.90 24.57 8.63
CA PRO A 234 9.88 25.61 8.75
C PRO A 234 9.01 25.68 7.49
N TRP A 235 7.73 26.03 7.65
CA TRP A 235 6.78 26.16 6.54
C TRP A 235 7.21 27.18 5.48
N ASP A 236 7.84 28.26 5.92
CA ASP A 236 8.39 29.37 5.14
C ASP A 236 9.93 29.30 5.05
N THR A 237 10.45 28.07 4.95
CA THR A 237 11.90 27.84 4.85
C THR A 237 12.52 28.60 3.67
N GLU A 238 13.72 29.14 3.85
CA GLU A 238 14.51 29.82 2.81
C GLU A 238 14.86 28.93 1.60
N TRP A 239 14.67 27.62 1.75
CA TRP A 239 14.91 26.60 0.73
C TRP A 239 13.72 26.39 -0.22
N LEU A 240 12.60 27.09 0.00
CA LEU A 240 11.42 26.97 -0.86
C LEU A 240 11.72 27.49 -2.26
N ASP A 241 11.43 26.68 -3.27
CA ASP A 241 11.54 26.95 -4.70
C ASP A 241 12.93 27.41 -5.17
N ARG A 242 13.98 26.99 -4.48
CA ARG A 242 15.37 27.33 -4.78
C ARG A 242 15.96 26.55 -5.96
N TYR A 243 15.26 26.54 -7.08
CA TYR A 243 15.68 25.90 -8.33
C TYR A 243 16.95 26.52 -8.92
N ASP A 244 17.25 27.76 -8.57
CA ASP A 244 18.52 28.43 -8.85
C ASP A 244 19.72 27.65 -8.29
N LEU A 245 19.56 27.01 -7.13
CA LEU A 245 20.60 26.15 -6.54
C LEU A 245 20.86 24.90 -7.38
N LEU A 246 19.93 24.49 -8.24
CA LEU A 246 20.11 23.41 -9.21
C LEU A 246 20.60 23.92 -10.58
N GLY A 247 20.71 25.24 -10.75
CA GLY A 247 21.04 25.88 -12.03
C GLY A 247 19.87 25.94 -13.00
N VAL A 248 18.63 25.83 -12.51
CA VAL A 248 17.41 25.81 -13.32
C VAL A 248 16.73 27.18 -13.28
N ARG A 249 16.31 27.66 -14.44
CA ARG A 249 15.53 28.90 -14.57
C ARG A 249 14.26 28.62 -15.36
N PHE A 250 13.11 29.01 -14.81
CA PHE A 250 11.83 28.90 -15.49
C PHE A 250 11.45 30.22 -16.15
N LYS A 251 11.06 30.18 -17.43
CA LYS A 251 10.64 31.36 -18.20
C LYS A 251 9.28 31.90 -17.72
N SER A 252 8.40 31.01 -17.27
CA SER A 252 6.98 31.31 -16.95
C SER A 252 6.68 31.29 -15.44
N GLY A 253 7.69 31.52 -14.59
CA GLY A 253 7.57 31.40 -13.14
C GLY A 253 7.79 29.97 -12.62
N VAL A 254 7.89 29.82 -11.30
CA VAL A 254 8.18 28.53 -10.66
C VAL A 254 6.95 27.61 -10.75
N PRO A 255 7.11 26.38 -11.26
CA PRO A 255 6.03 25.42 -11.30
C PRO A 255 5.68 24.93 -9.89
N THR A 256 4.39 24.86 -9.60
CA THR A 256 3.85 24.23 -8.39
C THR A 256 2.98 23.04 -8.76
N VAL A 257 2.93 22.04 -7.88
CA VAL A 257 1.97 20.94 -8.00
C VAL A 257 0.58 21.52 -7.75
N SER A 258 -0.22 21.65 -8.80
CA SER A 258 -1.58 22.16 -8.70
C SER A 258 -2.53 21.09 -8.18
N ASN A 259 -3.28 21.41 -7.13
CA ASN A 259 -4.36 20.54 -6.63
C ASN A 259 -5.65 20.63 -7.46
N ARG A 260 -5.64 21.26 -8.65
CA ARG A 260 -6.84 21.53 -9.46
C ARG A 260 -6.85 20.76 -10.77
N HIS A 261 -6.67 19.45 -10.69
CA HIS A 261 -6.98 18.59 -11.81
C HIS A 261 -8.40 18.03 -11.62
N LYS A 262 -9.03 17.63 -12.74
CA LYS A 262 -10.25 16.83 -12.75
C LYS A 262 -9.91 15.54 -13.48
N GLY A 263 -9.04 14.72 -12.87
CA GLY A 263 -8.64 13.43 -13.40
C GLY A 263 -9.84 12.65 -13.90
N LYS A 264 -9.74 12.15 -15.13
CA LYS A 264 -10.82 11.40 -15.78
C LYS A 264 -10.64 9.90 -15.57
N LEU A 265 -9.39 9.43 -15.50
CA LEU A 265 -9.06 8.04 -15.23
C LEU A 265 -9.04 7.74 -13.73
N PHE A 266 -8.44 8.62 -12.92
CA PHE A 266 -8.19 8.43 -11.49
C PHE A 266 -8.74 9.55 -10.60
N PRO A 267 -10.03 9.94 -10.71
CA PRO A 267 -10.59 11.07 -9.98
C PRO A 267 -10.53 10.93 -8.45
N LYS A 268 -10.57 9.72 -7.91
CA LYS A 268 -10.53 9.51 -6.45
C LYS A 268 -9.10 9.55 -5.94
N LEU A 269 -8.19 8.85 -6.61
CA LEU A 269 -6.79 8.83 -6.23
C LEU A 269 -6.15 10.21 -6.38
N GLU A 270 -6.46 10.96 -7.43
CA GLU A 270 -5.97 12.32 -7.63
C GLU A 270 -6.30 13.23 -6.45
N LYS A 271 -7.54 13.16 -5.92
CA LYS A 271 -7.94 13.89 -4.71
C LYS A 271 -7.11 13.53 -3.47
N VAL A 272 -6.61 12.30 -3.41
CA VAL A 272 -5.83 11.79 -2.28
C VAL A 272 -4.35 12.18 -2.39
N ILE A 273 -3.76 12.13 -3.59
CA ILE A 273 -2.31 12.31 -3.76
C ILE A 273 -1.90 13.66 -4.36
N GLY A 274 -2.82 14.36 -5.03
CA GLY A 274 -2.62 15.68 -5.64
C GLY A 274 -1.92 15.67 -7.00
N PHE A 275 -1.99 14.56 -7.74
CA PHE A 275 -1.32 14.39 -9.04
C PHE A 275 -2.30 13.96 -10.13
N SER A 276 -2.09 14.43 -11.35
CA SER A 276 -3.00 14.18 -12.46
C SER A 276 -2.88 12.76 -12.99
N ASP A 277 -3.83 12.37 -13.84
CA ASP A 277 -3.78 11.12 -14.59
C ASP A 277 -2.45 10.91 -15.33
N TYR A 278 -1.79 11.98 -15.81
CA TYR A 278 -0.50 11.86 -16.50
C TYR A 278 0.57 11.27 -15.57
N GLU A 279 0.79 11.87 -14.40
CA GLU A 279 1.79 11.37 -13.45
C GLU A 279 1.43 9.99 -12.92
N ILE A 280 0.13 9.75 -12.65
CA ILE A 280 -0.35 8.46 -12.15
C ILE A 280 -0.08 7.37 -13.18
N VAL A 281 -0.51 7.55 -14.43
CA VAL A 281 -0.33 6.54 -15.46
C VAL A 281 1.15 6.28 -15.72
N LYS A 282 1.96 7.33 -15.90
CA LYS A 282 3.41 7.21 -16.08
C LYS A 282 4.06 6.45 -14.92
N SER A 283 3.71 6.81 -13.69
CA SER A 283 4.21 6.14 -12.49
C SER A 283 3.86 4.65 -12.49
N LEU A 284 2.62 4.31 -12.84
CA LEU A 284 2.17 2.93 -12.90
C LEU A 284 2.91 2.16 -14.00
N ILE A 285 2.99 2.69 -15.23
CA ILE A 285 3.49 1.95 -16.40
C ILE A 285 5.01 1.94 -16.57
N SER A 286 5.73 2.81 -15.87
CA SER A 286 7.19 2.87 -15.89
C SER A 286 7.83 1.53 -15.46
N PRO A 287 8.68 0.90 -16.29
CA PRO A 287 9.39 -0.34 -15.93
C PRO A 287 10.27 -0.20 -14.70
N GLU A 288 10.88 0.96 -14.49
CA GLU A 288 11.71 1.29 -13.33
C GLU A 288 10.92 1.26 -12.01
N ASN A 289 9.61 1.44 -12.07
CA ASN A 289 8.70 1.40 -10.92
C ASN A 289 8.16 -0.02 -10.66
N PHE A 290 8.89 -1.06 -11.07
CA PHE A 290 8.45 -2.45 -10.90
C PHE A 290 8.11 -2.81 -9.45
N ARG A 291 8.80 -2.23 -8.45
CA ARG A 291 8.49 -2.48 -7.02
C ARG A 291 7.08 -1.98 -6.66
N MET A 292 6.70 -0.80 -7.16
CA MET A 292 5.36 -0.27 -6.96
C MET A 292 4.30 -1.14 -7.65
N TRP A 293 4.50 -1.52 -8.91
CA TRP A 293 3.51 -2.33 -9.60
C TRP A 293 3.49 -3.79 -9.13
N GLN A 294 4.61 -4.50 -9.22
CA GLN A 294 4.69 -5.96 -8.99
C GLN A 294 4.67 -6.33 -7.51
N GLN A 295 5.36 -5.58 -6.63
CA GLN A 295 5.45 -5.95 -5.22
C GLN A 295 4.31 -5.35 -4.41
N LEU A 296 3.99 -4.07 -4.62
CA LEU A 296 2.97 -3.37 -3.84
C LEU A 296 1.56 -3.57 -4.41
N ILE A 297 1.30 -3.15 -5.65
CA ILE A 297 -0.06 -3.21 -6.24
C ILE A 297 -0.49 -4.65 -6.49
N VAL A 298 0.28 -5.43 -7.26
CA VAL A 298 -0.03 -6.85 -7.55
C VAL A 298 0.02 -7.70 -6.27
N GLY A 299 0.87 -7.33 -5.30
CA GLY A 299 0.89 -7.97 -3.99
C GLY A 299 -0.45 -7.84 -3.26
N SER A 300 -0.96 -6.60 -3.17
CA SER A 300 -2.17 -6.25 -2.44
C SER A 300 -3.47 -6.48 -3.21
N ILE A 301 -3.45 -6.60 -4.54
CA ILE A 301 -4.66 -6.83 -5.34
C ILE A 301 -5.31 -8.19 -5.04
N ARG A 302 -4.53 -9.14 -4.52
CA ARG A 302 -5.01 -10.47 -4.10
C ARG A 302 -6.04 -10.36 -2.98
N GLU A 303 -5.81 -9.48 -2.02
CA GLU A 303 -6.75 -9.18 -0.94
C GLU A 303 -8.05 -8.57 -1.51
N TYR A 304 -7.94 -7.65 -2.47
CA TYR A 304 -9.10 -7.07 -3.15
C TYR A 304 -9.96 -8.13 -3.87
N HIS A 305 -9.33 -9.06 -4.59
CA HIS A 305 -10.06 -10.16 -5.24
C HIS A 305 -10.68 -11.12 -4.23
N PHE A 306 -10.02 -11.36 -3.10
CA PHE A 306 -10.60 -12.14 -2.00
C PHE A 306 -11.82 -11.43 -1.38
N GLU A 307 -11.75 -10.11 -1.16
CA GLU A 307 -12.89 -9.30 -0.71
C GLU A 307 -14.09 -9.42 -1.66
N LYS A 308 -13.85 -9.35 -2.98
CA LYS A 308 -14.89 -9.55 -4.00
C LYS A 308 -15.48 -10.95 -3.96
N PHE A 309 -14.64 -11.98 -3.85
CA PHE A 309 -15.08 -13.37 -3.75
C PHE A 309 -15.97 -13.58 -2.52
N ALA A 310 -15.53 -13.11 -1.34
CA ALA A 310 -16.30 -13.19 -0.11
C ALA A 310 -17.63 -12.42 -0.23
N SER A 311 -17.61 -11.20 -0.78
CA SER A 311 -18.80 -10.37 -1.00
C SER A 311 -19.83 -11.05 -1.89
N LYS A 312 -19.41 -11.65 -3.02
CA LYS A 312 -20.31 -12.43 -3.91
C LYS A 312 -21.01 -13.58 -3.18
N LEU A 313 -20.33 -14.19 -2.22
CA LEU A 313 -20.86 -15.26 -1.38
C LEU A 313 -21.58 -14.76 -0.11
N LYS A 314 -21.76 -13.44 0.04
CA LYS A 314 -22.35 -12.80 1.22
C LYS A 314 -21.59 -13.11 2.52
N ILE A 315 -20.30 -13.42 2.42
CA ILE A 315 -19.40 -13.61 3.56
C ILE A 315 -18.90 -12.24 4.01
N LYS A 316 -19.26 -11.84 5.24
CA LYS A 316 -18.81 -10.58 5.82
C LYS A 316 -17.40 -10.72 6.38
N LEU A 317 -16.46 -9.99 5.78
CA LEU A 317 -15.10 -9.82 6.29
C LEU A 317 -15.05 -8.58 7.18
N LEU A 318 -14.50 -8.72 8.38
CA LEU A 318 -14.29 -7.65 9.36
C LEU A 318 -12.80 -7.29 9.42
N HIS A 319 -12.51 -6.03 9.74
CA HIS A 319 -11.14 -5.58 9.95
C HIS A 319 -10.57 -6.22 11.24
N PRO A 320 -9.30 -6.66 11.26
CA PRO A 320 -8.66 -7.31 12.42
C PRO A 320 -8.56 -6.46 13.69
N LYS A 321 -8.96 -5.18 13.65
CA LYS A 321 -8.99 -4.29 14.82
C LYS A 321 -9.97 -4.76 15.88
N VAL A 322 -10.95 -5.60 15.51
CA VAL A 322 -11.90 -6.21 16.43
C VAL A 322 -11.28 -7.21 17.41
N LEU A 323 -10.04 -7.67 17.18
CA LEU A 323 -9.41 -8.74 17.98
C LEU A 323 -8.76 -8.25 19.29
N ASN A 324 -8.73 -6.94 19.55
CA ASN A 324 -8.16 -6.33 20.78
C ASN A 324 -6.76 -6.84 21.20
N SER A 325 -5.97 -7.37 20.25
CA SER A 325 -4.61 -7.88 20.49
C SER A 325 -3.65 -7.34 19.42
N ALA A 326 -2.56 -6.73 19.87
CA ALA A 326 -1.54 -6.12 19.01
C ALA A 326 -0.81 -7.15 18.14
N ARG A 327 -0.60 -8.37 18.63
CA ARG A 327 0.07 -9.42 17.83
C ARG A 327 -0.86 -9.96 16.75
N THR A 328 -2.09 -10.30 17.14
CA THR A 328 -3.08 -10.91 16.24
C THR A 328 -3.52 -9.94 15.17
N SER A 329 -3.67 -8.65 15.48
CA SER A 329 -4.06 -7.63 14.50
C SER A 329 -3.03 -7.34 13.41
N ASN A 330 -1.76 -7.72 13.61
CA ASN A 330 -0.67 -7.53 12.63
C ASN A 330 -0.38 -8.79 11.79
N LYS A 331 -0.96 -9.94 12.14
CA LYS A 331 -0.71 -11.25 11.52
C LYS A 331 -1.98 -11.87 10.91
N VAL A 332 -3.03 -11.06 10.82
CA VAL A 332 -4.37 -11.42 10.34
C VAL A 332 -4.82 -10.30 9.44
N ASP A 333 -5.31 -10.63 8.25
CA ASP A 333 -5.82 -9.65 7.29
C ASP A 333 -7.32 -9.43 7.47
N TYR A 334 -8.08 -10.48 7.82
CA TYR A 334 -9.53 -10.41 8.01
C TYR A 334 -10.03 -11.27 9.17
N VAL A 335 -11.21 -10.92 9.69
CA VAL A 335 -11.93 -11.68 10.72
C VAL A 335 -13.35 -11.97 10.25
N LEU A 336 -13.85 -13.19 10.46
CA LEU A 336 -15.24 -13.55 10.20
C LEU A 336 -16.15 -13.15 11.36
N LYS A 337 -17.47 -13.18 11.14
CA LYS A 337 -18.46 -12.84 12.18
C LYS A 337 -18.37 -13.74 13.42
N ASP A 338 -17.94 -14.99 13.24
CA ASP A 338 -17.70 -15.96 14.31
C ASP A 338 -16.29 -15.87 14.90
N MET A 339 -15.60 -14.75 14.68
CA MET A 339 -14.26 -14.43 15.20
C MET A 339 -13.12 -15.29 14.65
N LYS A 340 -13.36 -16.15 13.65
CA LYS A 340 -12.27 -16.84 12.94
C LYS A 340 -11.39 -15.82 12.21
N ARG A 341 -10.08 -16.02 12.33
CA ARG A 341 -9.04 -15.14 11.80
C ARG A 341 -8.48 -15.72 10.51
N ILE A 342 -8.39 -14.87 9.50
CA ILE A 342 -7.94 -15.22 8.16
C ILE A 342 -6.65 -14.48 7.86
N GLN A 343 -5.61 -15.22 7.47
CA GLN A 343 -4.45 -14.67 6.78
C GLN A 343 -4.58 -14.96 5.29
N VAL A 344 -4.38 -13.96 4.46
CA VAL A 344 -4.33 -14.05 3.00
C VAL A 344 -2.88 -14.07 2.54
N LYS A 345 -2.55 -14.96 1.60
CA LYS A 345 -1.25 -15.03 0.93
C LYS A 345 -1.43 -15.31 -0.55
N GLY A 346 -0.47 -14.87 -1.34
CA GLY A 346 -0.34 -15.27 -2.74
C GLY A 346 0.59 -16.46 -2.90
N VAL A 347 0.56 -17.07 -4.09
CA VAL A 347 1.57 -18.06 -4.49
C VAL A 347 2.94 -17.42 -4.70
N THR A 348 3.99 -18.20 -4.48
CA THR A 348 5.36 -17.80 -4.84
C THR A 348 5.71 -18.45 -6.18
N LYS A 349 5.77 -17.65 -7.25
CA LYS A 349 5.97 -18.16 -8.63
C LYS A 349 7.19 -19.10 -8.76
N SER A 350 8.31 -18.76 -8.13
CA SER A 350 9.53 -19.58 -8.16
C SER A 350 9.40 -20.93 -7.44
N LEU A 351 8.36 -21.12 -6.63
CA LEU A 351 8.04 -22.38 -5.95
C LEU A 351 6.98 -23.20 -6.70
N CYS A 352 6.40 -22.68 -7.78
CA CYS A 352 5.37 -23.37 -8.56
C CYS A 352 6.00 -24.13 -9.73
N ARG A 353 5.63 -25.40 -9.91
CA ARG A 353 6.05 -26.26 -11.03
C ARG A 353 4.91 -27.18 -11.42
N ASP A 354 4.41 -27.06 -12.64
CA ASP A 354 3.28 -27.84 -13.16
C ASP A 354 2.07 -27.81 -12.20
N ASP A 355 1.67 -28.96 -11.68
CA ASP A 355 0.57 -29.09 -10.71
C ASP A 355 1.02 -28.88 -9.24
N LYS A 356 2.31 -28.63 -8.98
CA LYS A 356 2.81 -28.36 -7.63
C LYS A 356 2.84 -26.85 -7.39
N ILE A 357 1.99 -26.37 -6.50
CA ILE A 357 1.90 -24.95 -6.15
C ILE A 357 2.58 -24.70 -4.81
N GLY A 358 3.43 -23.68 -4.74
CA GLY A 358 4.18 -23.32 -3.55
C GLY A 358 3.81 -21.94 -3.03
N CYS A 359 3.81 -21.79 -1.70
CA CYS A 359 3.54 -20.54 -1.00
C CYS A 359 4.58 -20.28 0.09
N GLU A 360 4.93 -19.02 0.29
CA GLU A 360 5.69 -18.54 1.45
C GLU A 360 4.75 -18.04 2.56
N THR A 361 4.99 -18.53 3.77
CA THR A 361 4.16 -18.32 4.97
C THR A 361 5.00 -17.73 6.10
N PHE A 362 5.60 -16.57 5.82
CA PHE A 362 6.26 -15.72 6.81
C PHE A 362 6.08 -14.25 6.45
N GLY A 363 6.32 -13.35 7.40
CA GLY A 363 6.33 -11.92 7.17
C GLY A 363 7.63 -11.46 6.49
N SER A 364 7.56 -10.40 5.69
CA SER A 364 8.71 -9.87 4.95
C SER A 364 9.81 -9.28 5.83
N HIS A 365 9.48 -8.88 7.06
CA HIS A 365 10.37 -8.18 7.99
C HIS A 365 10.58 -9.00 9.28
N SER A 366 11.67 -8.71 10.00
CA SER A 366 12.15 -9.38 11.23
C SER A 366 12.95 -10.68 11.04
N HIS A 367 13.67 -11.09 12.08
CA HIS A 367 14.42 -12.35 12.13
C HIS A 367 13.51 -13.55 12.44
N ILE A 368 13.99 -14.75 12.11
CA ILE A 368 13.40 -16.01 12.62
C ILE A 368 13.70 -16.09 14.12
N PRO A 369 12.73 -16.49 14.96
CA PRO A 369 11.41 -17.00 14.59
C PRO A 369 10.31 -15.93 14.49
N THR A 370 10.56 -14.68 14.88
CA THR A 370 9.57 -13.59 14.94
C THR A 370 8.80 -13.36 13.62
N ARG A 371 9.47 -13.54 12.48
CA ARG A 371 8.83 -13.39 11.16
C ARG A 371 7.87 -14.54 10.82
N LEU A 372 8.04 -15.72 11.41
CA LEU A 372 7.19 -16.88 11.19
C LEU A 372 5.82 -16.68 11.82
N TYR A 373 4.83 -17.40 11.32
CA TYR A 373 3.51 -17.47 11.95
C TYR A 373 3.48 -18.59 12.99
N LYS A 374 2.91 -18.29 14.15
CA LYS A 374 2.52 -19.28 15.15
C LYS A 374 1.20 -19.92 14.73
N LYS A 375 0.99 -21.19 15.12
CA LYS A 375 -0.31 -21.87 14.96
C LYS A 375 -1.45 -21.18 15.71
N SER A 376 -1.12 -20.31 16.67
CA SER A 376 -2.09 -19.48 17.38
C SER A 376 -2.35 -18.12 16.73
N ASP A 377 -1.63 -17.71 15.67
CA ASP A 377 -1.77 -16.36 15.11
C ASP A 377 -3.08 -16.19 14.30
N PHE A 378 -3.51 -17.23 13.57
CA PHE A 378 -4.75 -17.23 12.78
C PHE A 378 -5.36 -18.63 12.66
N ASP A 379 -6.59 -18.73 12.15
CA ASP A 379 -7.35 -20.00 12.08
C ASP A 379 -7.41 -20.57 10.66
N ILE A 380 -7.42 -19.69 9.65
CA ILE A 380 -7.52 -20.04 8.23
C ILE A 380 -6.44 -19.31 7.42
N LEU A 381 -5.73 -20.07 6.59
CA LEU A 381 -4.87 -19.52 5.53
C LEU A 381 -5.61 -19.56 4.21
N THR A 382 -5.86 -18.40 3.62
CA THR A 382 -6.38 -18.25 2.26
C THR A 382 -5.22 -18.05 1.31
N ILE A 383 -5.04 -18.99 0.38
CA ILE A 383 -4.10 -18.85 -0.73
C ILE A 383 -4.85 -18.35 -1.95
N VAL A 384 -4.44 -17.18 -2.44
CA VAL A 384 -4.91 -16.57 -3.67
C VAL A 384 -3.98 -17.00 -4.82
N ILE A 385 -4.57 -17.61 -5.83
CA ILE A 385 -3.90 -18.10 -7.02
C ILE A 385 -4.12 -17.09 -8.14
N ASP A 386 -3.03 -16.51 -8.64
CA ASP A 386 -3.08 -15.52 -9.71
C ASP A 386 -3.55 -16.16 -11.03
N PRO A 387 -4.25 -15.41 -11.90
CA PRO A 387 -4.62 -15.85 -13.25
C PRO A 387 -3.45 -16.50 -14.02
N GLY A 388 -3.70 -17.61 -14.70
CA GLY A 388 -2.71 -18.32 -15.50
C GLY A 388 -1.68 -19.12 -14.71
N THR A 389 -1.74 -19.14 -13.38
CA THR A 389 -0.84 -19.96 -12.54
C THR A 389 -1.15 -21.47 -12.70
N ILE A 390 -2.43 -21.82 -12.84
CA ILE A 390 -2.86 -23.21 -12.99
C ILE A 390 -2.83 -23.57 -14.48
N PRO A 391 -2.20 -24.69 -14.89
CA PRO A 391 -2.22 -25.14 -16.27
C PRO A 391 -3.65 -25.25 -16.81
N ALA A 392 -3.88 -24.76 -18.04
CA ALA A 392 -5.23 -24.69 -18.62
C ALA A 392 -5.93 -26.06 -18.69
N ALA A 393 -5.18 -27.14 -18.95
CA ALA A 393 -5.69 -28.51 -18.95
C ALA A 393 -6.17 -28.94 -17.56
N THR A 394 -5.37 -28.67 -16.52
CA THR A 394 -5.74 -28.93 -15.12
C THR A 394 -6.97 -28.12 -14.73
N ALA A 395 -6.99 -26.82 -15.05
CA ALA A 395 -8.14 -25.95 -14.77
C ALA A 395 -9.43 -26.46 -15.42
N LYS A 396 -9.38 -26.84 -16.72
CA LYS A 396 -10.52 -27.42 -17.45
C LYS A 396 -11.01 -28.71 -16.80
N LYS A 397 -10.11 -29.63 -16.44
CA LYS A 397 -10.47 -30.90 -15.79
C LYS A 397 -11.12 -30.69 -14.41
N ARG A 398 -10.74 -29.62 -13.72
CA ARG A 398 -11.27 -29.28 -12.38
C ARG A 398 -12.51 -28.38 -12.44
N GLY A 399 -12.92 -27.90 -13.61
CA GLY A 399 -14.06 -27.00 -13.77
C GLY A 399 -13.82 -25.60 -13.17
N ILE A 400 -12.56 -25.13 -13.17
CA ILE A 400 -12.19 -23.83 -12.60
C ILE A 400 -11.70 -22.86 -13.69
N PRO A 401 -11.91 -21.55 -13.52
CA PRO A 401 -11.44 -20.56 -14.48
C PRO A 401 -9.91 -20.46 -14.43
N ALA A 402 -9.24 -20.81 -15.52
CA ALA A 402 -7.77 -20.71 -15.62
C ALA A 402 -7.28 -19.26 -15.64
N ASP A 403 -8.14 -18.36 -16.10
CA ASP A 403 -7.82 -16.99 -16.43
C ASP A 403 -8.33 -15.99 -15.38
N ASP A 404 -8.93 -16.46 -14.29
CA ASP A 404 -9.37 -15.64 -13.17
C ASP A 404 -8.59 -15.99 -11.87
N TYR A 405 -8.77 -15.17 -10.84
CA TYR A 405 -8.26 -15.46 -9.50
C TYR A 405 -9.00 -16.66 -8.91
N ASN A 406 -8.24 -17.59 -8.34
CA ASN A 406 -8.79 -18.75 -7.63
C ASN A 406 -8.33 -18.75 -6.17
N PHE A 407 -9.10 -19.40 -5.31
CA PHE A 407 -8.88 -19.38 -3.87
C PHE A 407 -8.78 -20.80 -3.31
N ILE A 408 -7.86 -21.03 -2.39
CA ILE A 408 -7.80 -22.27 -1.61
C ILE A 408 -7.74 -21.90 -0.14
N PHE A 409 -8.46 -22.65 0.68
CA PHE A 409 -8.57 -22.41 2.12
C PHE A 409 -7.99 -23.58 2.89
N PHE A 410 -7.01 -23.31 3.74
CA PHE A 410 -6.42 -24.30 4.65
C PHE A 410 -6.77 -23.95 6.09
N LYS A 411 -7.14 -24.95 6.87
CA LYS A 411 -7.23 -24.79 8.33
C LYS A 411 -5.82 -24.77 8.89
N MET A 412 -5.58 -23.96 9.91
CA MET A 412 -4.27 -23.85 10.55
C MET A 412 -3.74 -25.21 11.08
N GLN A 413 -4.64 -26.08 11.54
CA GLN A 413 -4.27 -27.42 12.02
C GLN A 413 -3.65 -28.30 10.91
N ASP A 414 -4.07 -28.11 9.65
CA ASP A 414 -3.63 -28.89 8.50
C ASP A 414 -2.27 -28.42 7.96
N LEU A 415 -1.78 -27.25 8.41
CA LEU A 415 -0.50 -26.71 7.99
C LEU A 415 0.68 -27.40 8.71
N PRO A 416 1.78 -27.70 8.00
CA PRO A 416 2.93 -28.39 8.56
C PRO A 416 3.65 -27.50 9.59
N SER A 417 4.07 -28.11 10.70
CA SER A 417 4.83 -27.43 11.76
C SER A 417 6.31 -27.29 11.41
N HIS A 418 6.94 -26.21 11.85
CA HIS A 418 8.37 -26.00 11.71
C HIS A 418 9.15 -26.98 12.63
N PRO A 419 10.22 -27.65 12.15
CA PRO A 419 10.95 -28.65 12.95
C PRO A 419 11.59 -28.07 14.23
N ARG A 420 12.06 -26.81 14.18
CA ARG A 420 12.63 -26.10 15.33
C ARG A 420 11.61 -25.47 16.30
N SER A 421 10.32 -25.74 16.12
CA SER A 421 9.28 -25.20 17.04
C SER A 421 9.55 -25.53 18.50
N LYS A 422 10.05 -26.74 18.79
CA LYS A 422 10.43 -27.18 20.15
C LYS A 422 11.51 -26.28 20.76
N GLU A 423 12.54 -25.95 19.99
CA GLU A 423 13.64 -25.08 20.40
C GLU A 423 13.16 -23.66 20.74
N TRP A 424 12.16 -23.17 20.01
CA TRP A 424 11.61 -21.81 20.19
C TRP A 424 10.46 -21.74 21.19
N GLY A 425 10.12 -22.84 21.86
CA GLY A 425 9.07 -22.91 22.89
C GLY A 425 7.64 -22.71 22.39
N GLU A 426 7.43 -22.67 21.07
CA GLU A 426 6.17 -22.23 20.44
C GLU A 426 5.91 -23.01 19.15
N LYS A 427 4.65 -23.27 18.81
CA LYS A 427 4.29 -24.01 17.59
C LYS A 427 4.26 -23.08 16.38
N TYR A 428 5.31 -23.09 15.56
CA TYR A 428 5.35 -22.33 14.32
C TYR A 428 4.97 -23.19 13.11
N ILE A 429 4.40 -22.58 12.07
CA ILE A 429 4.21 -23.24 10.78
C ILE A 429 5.48 -23.16 9.94
N MET A 430 5.64 -24.10 9.01
CA MET A 430 6.69 -24.04 8.01
C MET A 430 6.64 -22.71 7.23
N PRO A 431 7.79 -22.07 6.93
CA PRO A 431 7.85 -20.84 6.13
C PRO A 431 7.54 -21.07 4.65
N ARG A 432 7.62 -22.32 4.19
CA ARG A 432 7.33 -22.73 2.81
C ARG A 432 6.55 -24.01 2.86
N PHE A 433 5.44 -24.06 2.13
CA PHE A 433 4.71 -25.29 1.94
C PHE A 433 4.23 -25.42 0.50
N PHE A 434 3.97 -26.65 0.08
CA PHE A 434 3.53 -27.00 -1.26
C PHE A 434 2.25 -27.82 -1.20
N PHE A 435 1.42 -27.71 -2.22
CA PHE A 435 0.24 -28.55 -2.39
C PHE A 435 0.06 -28.92 -3.87
N ASP A 436 -0.64 -30.04 -4.09
CA ASP A 436 -0.96 -30.55 -5.43
C ASP A 436 -2.28 -29.94 -5.91
N ALA A 437 -2.21 -29.14 -6.99
CA ALA A 437 -3.37 -28.51 -7.63
C ALA A 437 -4.42 -29.54 -8.05
N ARG A 438 -4.04 -30.78 -8.39
CA ARG A 438 -5.01 -31.82 -8.76
C ARG A 438 -5.83 -32.31 -7.57
N LYS A 439 -5.36 -32.09 -6.33
CA LYS A 439 -6.02 -32.53 -5.11
C LYS A 439 -6.71 -31.39 -4.36
N ALA A 440 -6.28 -30.14 -4.60
CA ALA A 440 -6.81 -28.96 -3.93
C ALA A 440 -8.29 -28.67 -4.26
N ARG A 441 -9.03 -28.17 -3.27
CA ARG A 441 -10.40 -27.66 -3.44
C ARG A 441 -10.35 -26.17 -3.71
N PHE A 442 -10.52 -25.79 -4.97
CA PHE A 442 -10.53 -24.40 -5.39
C PHE A 442 -11.92 -23.81 -5.21
N ASN A 443 -11.97 -22.55 -4.78
CA ASN A 443 -13.18 -21.73 -4.68
C ASN A 443 -14.28 -22.39 -3.81
N ASP A 444 -13.91 -23.31 -2.92
CA ASP A 444 -14.81 -23.99 -1.99
C ASP A 444 -14.80 -23.24 -0.64
N PRO A 445 -15.80 -22.39 -0.33
CA PRO A 445 -15.83 -21.60 0.88
C PRO A 445 -16.20 -22.42 2.13
N SER A 446 -16.36 -23.74 2.03
CA SER A 446 -16.81 -24.56 3.17
C SER A 446 -15.92 -24.46 4.40
N VAL A 447 -14.62 -24.21 4.22
CA VAL A 447 -13.68 -23.95 5.33
C VAL A 447 -13.97 -22.64 6.05
N LEU A 448 -14.43 -21.61 5.33
CA LEU A 448 -14.83 -20.33 5.90
C LEU A 448 -16.15 -20.47 6.67
N LEU A 449 -17.12 -21.19 6.09
CA LEU A 449 -18.50 -21.25 6.56
C LEU A 449 -18.75 -22.26 7.68
N LYS A 450 -18.02 -23.39 7.72
CA LYS A 450 -18.24 -24.40 8.76
C LYS A 450 -17.77 -23.90 10.11
N SER A 451 -18.63 -23.83 11.11
CA SER A 451 -18.22 -23.62 12.50
C SER A 451 -17.21 -24.70 12.89
N PHE A 452 -16.07 -24.30 13.46
CA PHE A 452 -15.21 -25.27 14.14
C PHE A 452 -15.96 -25.69 15.40
N LYS A 453 -16.30 -26.97 15.51
CA LYS A 453 -16.79 -27.56 16.75
C LYS A 453 -15.63 -27.75 17.70
#